data_AF-A0A6J4LFP4-F1
#
_entry.id   AF-A0A6J4LFP4-F1
#
_cell.length_a   1.000
_cell.length_b   1.000
_cell.length_c   1.000
_cell.angle_alpha   90.00
_cell.angle_beta   90.00
_cell.angle_gamma   90.00
#
_symmetry.space_group_name_H-M   'P 1'
#
loop_
_entity.id
_entity.type
_entity.pdbx_description
1 polymer ?
#
loop_
_entity_poly.entity_id
_entity_poly.type
_entity_poly.pdbx_seq_one_letter_code
_entity_poly.pdbx_strand_id
1 'polypeptide(L)'
;MRSVQTTTAPASRATSSPRPWAWLRSCARGRLVLLVLVAQAVFPFAAFTAEPPTRFGFQMYSGIGGTSVDVRDETGASIDVDLEAVVPGSLRPELDWTALLPEHLCRRVAGAEEVEVAQLDRRRTLRCD
;
A
#
# COMPACT_ATOMS: atom_id res chain seq x y z
N MET A 1 -67.25 -3.20 -76.46
CA MET A 1 -66.86 -3.68 -75.12
C MET A 1 -65.40 -4.12 -75.16
N ARG A 2 -64.48 -3.34 -74.58
CA ARG A 2 -63.07 -3.69 -74.40
C ARG A 2 -62.69 -3.40 -72.95
N SER A 3 -62.23 -4.43 -72.26
CA SER A 3 -61.72 -4.43 -70.90
C SER A 3 -60.40 -3.67 -70.82
N VAL A 4 -60.34 -2.67 -69.94
CA VAL A 4 -59.09 -1.96 -69.60
C VAL A 4 -58.43 -2.75 -68.48
N GLN A 5 -57.34 -3.46 -68.81
CA GLN A 5 -56.47 -4.10 -67.81
C GLN A 5 -55.53 -3.05 -67.24
N THR A 6 -55.71 -2.73 -65.96
CA THR A 6 -54.81 -1.86 -65.19
C THR A 6 -53.60 -2.68 -64.74
N THR A 7 -52.49 -2.58 -65.47
CA THR A 7 -51.21 -3.19 -65.09
C THR A 7 -50.56 -2.36 -63.98
N THR A 8 -50.62 -2.86 -62.75
CA THR A 8 -49.89 -2.31 -61.60
C THR A 8 -48.41 -2.70 -61.70
N ALA A 9 -47.53 -1.74 -61.98
CA ALA A 9 -46.08 -1.95 -61.96
C ALA A 9 -45.56 -2.14 -60.52
N PRO A 10 -44.56 -3.01 -60.28
CA PRO A 10 -44.03 -3.25 -58.94
C PRO A 10 -43.20 -2.06 -58.45
N ALA A 11 -43.45 -1.63 -57.22
CA ALA A 11 -42.70 -0.61 -56.51
C ALA A 11 -41.21 -0.96 -56.48
N SER A 12 -40.40 -0.10 -57.11
CA SER A 12 -38.94 -0.15 -57.07
C SER A 12 -38.47 -0.03 -55.61
N ARG A 13 -37.92 -1.12 -55.08
CA ARG A 13 -37.26 -1.16 -53.77
C ARG A 13 -36.01 -0.28 -53.86
N ALA A 14 -36.08 0.93 -53.30
CA ALA A 14 -34.94 1.81 -53.15
C ALA A 14 -33.91 1.12 -52.23
N THR A 15 -32.86 0.56 -52.82
CA THR A 15 -31.67 0.09 -52.13
C THR A 15 -30.99 1.31 -51.51
N SER A 16 -31.17 1.52 -50.21
CA SER A 16 -30.45 2.56 -49.47
C SER A 16 -28.96 2.22 -49.50
N SER A 17 -28.20 2.90 -50.34
CA SER A 17 -26.75 2.82 -50.31
C SER A 17 -26.25 3.28 -48.93
N PRO A 18 -25.33 2.54 -48.29
CA PRO A 18 -24.75 2.99 -47.04
C PRO A 18 -24.02 4.31 -47.32
N ARG A 19 -24.47 5.37 -46.65
CA ARG A 19 -23.96 6.72 -46.87
C ARG A 19 -22.44 6.74 -46.59
N PRO A 20 -21.60 7.24 -47.52
CA PRO A 20 -20.14 7.08 -47.47
C PRO A 20 -19.49 7.72 -46.23
N TRP A 21 -20.18 8.65 -45.56
CA TRP A 21 -19.70 9.31 -44.34
C TRP A 21 -19.73 8.42 -43.09
N ALA A 22 -20.50 7.32 -43.08
CA ALA A 22 -20.55 6.40 -41.93
C ALA A 22 -19.23 5.62 -41.78
N TRP A 23 -18.66 5.16 -42.90
CA TRP A 23 -17.39 4.42 -42.93
C TRP A 23 -16.19 5.29 -42.57
N LEU A 24 -16.15 6.54 -43.05
CA LEU A 24 -15.09 7.50 -42.72
C LEU A 24 -15.04 7.81 -41.22
N ARG A 25 -16.20 7.98 -40.56
CA ARG A 25 -16.28 8.20 -39.11
C ARG A 25 -15.85 6.98 -38.31
N SER A 26 -16.16 5.76 -38.77
CA SER A 26 -15.72 4.53 -38.14
C SER A 26 -14.21 4.30 -38.27
N CYS A 27 -13.60 4.61 -39.42
CA CYS A 27 -12.14 4.53 -39.59
C CYS A 27 -11.40 5.59 -38.75
N ALA A 28 -11.92 6.82 -38.69
CA ALA A 28 -11.34 7.87 -37.85
C ALA A 28 -11.43 7.54 -36.34
N ARG A 29 -12.57 6.98 -35.90
CA ARG A 29 -12.74 6.45 -34.54
C ARG A 29 -11.82 5.28 -34.26
N GLY A 30 -11.67 4.34 -35.21
CA GLY A 30 -10.74 3.22 -35.08
C GLY A 30 -9.29 3.67 -34.92
N ARG A 31 -8.85 4.67 -35.68
CA ARG A 31 -7.51 5.27 -35.54
C ARG A 31 -7.32 5.96 -34.20
N LEU A 32 -8.32 6.70 -33.72
CA LEU A 32 -8.28 7.35 -32.41
C LEU A 32 -8.17 6.30 -31.28
N VAL A 33 -8.98 5.25 -31.34
CA VAL A 33 -8.95 4.14 -30.37
C VAL A 33 -7.59 3.43 -30.39
N LEU A 34 -7.05 3.14 -31.58
CA LEU A 34 -5.73 2.53 -31.71
C LEU A 34 -4.63 3.42 -31.10
N LEU A 35 -4.68 4.74 -31.34
CA LEU A 35 -3.71 5.68 -30.80
C LEU A 35 -3.78 5.73 -29.26
N VAL A 36 -4.97 5.72 -28.68
CA VAL A 36 -5.17 5.66 -27.23
C VAL A 36 -4.62 4.35 -26.64
N LEU A 37 -4.88 3.21 -27.28
CA LEU A 37 -4.32 1.91 -26.87
C LEU A 37 -2.80 1.90 -26.90
N VAL A 38 -2.19 2.43 -27.97
CA VAL A 38 -0.74 2.54 -28.08
C VAL A 38 -0.19 3.46 -27.00
N ALA A 39 -0.80 4.62 -26.76
CA ALA A 39 -0.37 5.55 -25.71
C ALA A 39 -0.42 4.92 -24.30
N GLN A 40 -1.47 4.14 -24.01
CA GLN A 40 -1.61 3.43 -22.74
C GLN A 40 -0.57 2.31 -22.56
N ALA A 41 -0.06 1.71 -23.64
CA ALA A 41 0.99 0.70 -23.57
C ALA A 41 2.40 1.32 -23.51
N VAL A 42 2.63 2.41 -24.23
CA VAL A 42 3.93 3.09 -24.29
C VAL A 42 4.28 3.75 -22.95
N PHE A 43 3.30 4.38 -22.28
CA PHE A 43 3.54 5.08 -21.02
C PHE A 43 4.10 4.19 -19.88
N PRO A 44 3.53 3.02 -19.55
CA PRO A 44 4.11 2.13 -18.53
C PRO A 44 5.45 1.53 -18.96
N PHE A 45 5.67 1.29 -20.26
CA PHE A 45 6.95 0.77 -20.75
C PHE A 45 8.07 1.81 -20.64
N ALA A 46 7.78 3.08 -20.91
CA ALA A 46 8.71 4.18 -20.68
C ALA A 46 9.01 4.37 -19.18
N ALA A 47 8.01 4.18 -18.32
CA ALA A 47 8.19 4.22 -16.87
C ALA A 47 9.12 3.10 -16.35
N PHE A 48 9.22 1.97 -17.05
CA PHE A 48 10.18 0.90 -16.72
C PHE A 48 11.64 1.26 -17.00
N THR A 49 11.89 2.22 -17.91
CA THR A 49 13.24 2.72 -18.22
C THR A 49 13.64 3.97 -17.43
N ALA A 50 12.67 4.61 -16.76
CA ALA A 50 12.95 5.70 -15.82
C ALA A 50 13.54 5.14 -14.52
N GLU A 51 14.25 5.98 -13.75
CA GLU A 51 14.81 5.58 -12.45
C GLU A 51 13.80 4.80 -11.60
N PRO A 52 14.25 3.79 -10.82
CA PRO A 52 13.34 2.97 -10.02
C PRO A 52 12.44 3.88 -9.18
N PRO A 53 11.13 3.59 -9.10
CA PRO A 53 10.19 4.44 -8.40
C PRO A 53 10.74 4.71 -7.00
N THR A 54 10.84 5.99 -6.65
CA THR A 54 11.11 6.41 -5.28
C THR A 54 10.12 5.66 -4.40
N ARG A 55 10.66 4.89 -3.45
CA ARG A 55 9.86 4.14 -2.48
C ARG A 55 9.09 5.16 -1.64
N PHE A 56 7.93 5.60 -2.13
CA PHE A 56 6.90 6.22 -1.31
C PHE A 56 6.28 5.12 -0.46
N GLY A 57 7.08 4.58 0.45
CA GLY A 57 6.58 3.80 1.55
C GLY A 57 5.80 4.78 2.41
N PHE A 58 4.48 4.76 2.28
CA PHE A 58 3.68 4.95 3.47
C PHE A 58 4.25 3.96 4.46
N GLN A 59 4.91 4.49 5.49
CA GLN A 59 5.42 3.70 6.59
C GLN A 59 4.21 2.99 7.18
N MET A 60 3.97 1.75 6.74
CA MET A 60 3.21 0.80 7.51
C MET A 60 4.00 0.72 8.82
N TYR A 61 3.44 1.28 9.89
CA TYR A 61 3.98 1.35 11.25
C TYR A 61 4.08 -0.06 11.86
N SER A 62 4.63 -1.03 11.13
CA SER A 62 4.82 -2.40 11.60
C SER A 62 6.17 -2.48 12.30
N GLY A 63 6.21 -2.07 13.56
CA GLY A 63 7.04 -2.67 14.62
C GLY A 63 8.57 -2.74 14.46
N ILE A 64 9.17 -2.19 13.40
CA ILE A 64 10.62 -2.15 13.23
C ILE A 64 11.14 -0.95 14.04
N GLY A 65 11.32 -1.17 15.33
CA GLY A 65 11.73 -0.15 16.31
C GLY A 65 11.07 -0.26 17.67
N GLY A 66 10.49 -1.42 18.00
CA GLY A 66 10.03 -1.71 19.36
C GLY A 66 11.18 -1.70 20.35
N THR A 67 10.90 -1.20 21.56
CA THR A 67 11.78 -1.38 22.71
C THR A 67 11.41 -2.69 23.38
N SER A 68 12.34 -3.64 23.48
CA SER A 68 12.16 -4.87 24.25
C SER A 68 12.79 -4.70 25.62
N VAL A 69 12.08 -5.16 26.64
CA VAL A 69 12.50 -5.10 28.04
C VAL A 69 12.47 -6.53 28.58
N ASP A 70 13.58 -6.98 29.13
CA ASP A 70 13.68 -8.24 29.87
C ASP A 70 14.18 -7.92 31.28
N VAL A 71 13.46 -8.41 32.29
CA VAL A 71 13.79 -8.21 33.71
C VAL A 71 13.97 -9.59 34.31
N ARG A 72 15.13 -9.84 34.93
CA ARG A 72 15.47 -11.13 35.53
C ARG A 72 15.64 -10.99 37.03
N ASP A 73 15.20 -12.03 37.74
CA ASP A 73 15.40 -12.19 39.18
C ASP A 73 16.77 -12.79 39.53
N GLU A 74 17.00 -13.01 40.82
CA GLU A 74 18.24 -13.59 41.38
C GLU A 74 18.54 -15.02 40.92
N THR A 75 17.52 -15.74 40.45
CA THR A 75 17.66 -17.09 39.90
C THR A 75 17.90 -17.08 38.39
N GLY A 76 17.88 -15.89 37.78
CA GLY A 76 17.94 -15.68 36.33
C GLY A 76 16.61 -15.93 35.61
N ALA A 77 15.50 -16.07 36.33
CA ALA A 77 14.18 -16.23 35.74
C ALA A 77 13.60 -14.88 35.31
N SER A 78 12.95 -14.84 34.14
CA SER A 78 12.29 -13.63 33.67
C SER A 78 11.05 -13.31 34.52
N ILE A 79 11.00 -12.08 35.01
CA ILE A 79 9.86 -11.49 35.70
C ILE A 79 8.95 -10.85 34.65
N ASP A 80 7.69 -11.26 34.60
CA ASP A 80 6.69 -10.59 33.77
C ASP A 80 6.32 -9.25 34.42
N VAL A 81 6.65 -8.15 33.76
CA VAL A 81 6.42 -6.79 34.26
C VAL A 81 5.40 -6.10 33.38
N ASP A 82 4.33 -5.61 33.99
CA ASP A 82 3.37 -4.75 33.32
C ASP A 82 4.00 -3.37 33.03
N LEU A 83 4.54 -3.21 31.83
CA LEU A 83 5.18 -1.98 31.38
C LEU A 83 4.22 -0.81 31.28
N GLU A 84 2.91 -1.05 31.10
CA GLU A 84 1.90 0.02 31.06
C GLU A 84 1.65 0.62 32.45
N ALA A 85 1.87 -0.17 33.51
CA ALA A 85 1.83 0.32 34.89
C ALA A 85 3.10 1.11 35.29
N VAL A 86 4.22 0.86 34.60
CA VAL A 86 5.52 1.49 34.89
C VAL A 86 5.72 2.77 34.06
N VAL A 87 5.35 2.74 32.78
CA VAL A 87 5.49 3.87 31.85
C VAL A 87 4.10 4.38 31.47
N PRO A 88 3.79 5.67 31.70
CA PRO A 88 2.51 6.22 31.29
C PRO A 88 2.41 6.27 29.76
N GLY A 89 1.57 5.38 29.20
CA GLY A 89 1.33 5.26 27.75
C GLY A 89 2.17 4.16 27.10
N SER A 90 2.54 4.35 25.83
CA SER A 90 3.36 3.39 25.08
C SER A 90 4.83 3.79 25.03
N LEU A 91 5.73 2.81 24.87
CA LEU A 91 7.15 3.03 24.65
C LEU A 91 7.38 3.71 23.29
N ARG A 92 7.38 5.06 23.30
CA ARG A 92 7.52 5.88 22.09
C ARG A 92 8.93 5.70 21.50
N PRO A 93 9.07 5.40 20.20
CA PRO A 93 10.37 5.09 19.61
C PRO A 93 11.33 6.29 19.56
N GLU A 94 10.83 7.53 19.68
CA GLU A 94 11.66 8.73 19.65
C GLU A 94 12.38 9.01 20.98
N LEU A 95 12.00 8.34 22.07
CA LEU A 95 12.63 8.47 23.38
C LEU A 95 13.73 7.41 23.54
N ASP A 96 14.84 7.80 24.18
CA ASP A 96 15.92 6.88 24.51
C ASP A 96 15.60 6.09 25.79
N TRP A 97 14.96 4.93 25.61
CA TRP A 97 14.60 4.06 26.73
C TRP A 97 15.80 3.30 27.28
N THR A 98 16.86 3.12 26.50
CA THR A 98 18.09 2.48 26.99
C THR A 98 18.77 3.33 28.07
N ALA A 99 18.62 4.66 28.02
CA ALA A 99 19.12 5.55 29.06
C ALA A 99 18.23 5.55 30.32
N LEU A 100 16.90 5.59 30.16
CA LEU A 100 15.98 5.93 31.24
C LEU A 100 15.34 4.72 31.94
N LEU A 101 15.08 3.65 31.20
CA LEU A 101 14.20 2.57 31.64
C LEU A 101 14.88 1.60 32.63
N PRO A 102 16.15 1.18 32.44
CA PRO A 102 16.80 0.21 33.34
C PRO A 102 16.82 0.66 34.81
N GLU A 103 17.20 1.92 35.05
CA GLU A 103 17.30 2.51 36.39
C GLU A 103 15.91 2.76 37.02
N HIS A 104 14.88 2.93 36.19
CA HIS A 104 13.51 3.06 36.67
C HIS A 104 12.92 1.71 37.08
N LEU A 105 13.21 0.65 36.30
CA LEU A 105 12.75 -0.70 36.56
C LEU A 105 13.41 -1.28 37.81
N CYS A 106 14.71 -1.11 38.01
CA CYS A 106 15.39 -1.53 39.25
C CYS A 106 14.78 -0.92 40.51
N ARG A 107 14.21 0.30 40.44
CA ARG A 107 13.59 0.97 41.60
C ARG A 107 12.13 0.59 41.83
N ARG A 108 11.42 0.12 40.80
CA ARG A 108 9.98 -0.16 40.87
C ARG A 108 9.64 -1.64 40.96
N VAL A 109 10.47 -2.50 40.38
CA VAL A 109 10.24 -3.95 40.34
C VAL A 109 10.98 -4.59 41.51
N ALA A 110 10.21 -5.07 42.50
CA ALA A 110 10.79 -5.77 43.63
C ALA A 110 11.36 -7.13 43.18
N GLY A 111 12.63 -7.40 43.51
CA GLY A 111 13.31 -8.64 43.16
C GLY A 111 13.97 -8.66 41.78
N ALA A 112 14.02 -7.53 41.07
CA ALA A 112 14.83 -7.41 39.86
C ALA A 112 16.33 -7.38 40.22
N GLU A 113 17.13 -8.30 39.68
CA GLU A 113 18.60 -8.28 39.78
C GLU A 113 19.23 -7.78 38.49
N GLU A 114 18.67 -8.11 37.33
CA GLU A 114 19.21 -7.71 36.03
C GLU A 114 18.10 -7.20 35.12
N VAL A 115 18.31 -6.02 34.53
CA VAL A 115 17.37 -5.39 33.60
C VAL A 115 18.08 -5.15 32.27
N GLU A 116 17.57 -5.75 31.20
CA GLU A 116 18.05 -5.59 29.85
C GLU A 116 17.01 -4.84 29.01
N VAL A 117 17.42 -3.72 28.41
CA VAL A 117 16.58 -2.92 27.52
C VAL A 117 17.27 -2.81 26.17
N ALA A 118 16.58 -3.25 25.11
CA ALA A 118 17.06 -3.13 23.74
C ALA A 118 16.08 -2.31 22.89
N GLN A 119 16.62 -1.38 22.11
CA GLN A 119 15.86 -0.48 21.24
C GLN A 119 16.64 -0.24 19.95
N LEU A 120 16.09 -0.68 18.83
CA LEU A 120 16.78 -0.66 17.53
C LEU A 120 18.16 -1.33 17.64
N ASP A 121 19.24 -0.57 17.47
CA ASP A 121 20.63 -1.05 17.54
C ASP A 121 21.30 -0.77 18.89
N ARG A 122 20.56 -0.19 19.85
CA ARG A 122 21.07 0.12 21.19
C ARG A 122 20.59 -0.94 22.18
N ARG A 123 21.50 -1.38 23.04
CA ARG A 123 21.20 -2.29 24.15
C ARG A 123 21.92 -1.80 25.39
N ARG A 124 21.20 -1.80 26.51
CA ARG A 124 21.79 -1.54 27.82
C ARG A 124 21.29 -2.58 28.80
N THR A 125 22.23 -3.20 29.49
CA THR A 125 21.96 -4.09 30.63
C THR A 125 22.43 -3.38 31.89
N LEU A 126 21.60 -3.39 32.92
CA LEU A 126 21.91 -2.84 34.24
C LEU A 126 21.65 -3.92 35.27
N ARG A 127 22.58 -4.11 36.20
CA ARG A 127 22.33 -4.89 37.41
C ARG A 127 21.82 -3.97 38.51
N CYS A 128 20.78 -4.40 39.17
CA CYS A 128 20.17 -3.72 40.30
C CYS A 128 20.90 -4.16 41.58
N ASP A 129 21.23 -3.20 42.44
CA ASP A 129 21.88 -3.41 43.74
C ASP A 129 20.85 -3.43 44.89
#